data_AF-A0AB34IX03-F1
#
_entry.id   AF-A0AB34IX03-F1
#
_cell.length_a   1.000
_cell.length_b   1.000
_cell.length_c   1.000
_cell.angle_alpha   90.00
_cell.angle_beta   90.00
_cell.angle_gamma   90.00
#
_symmetry.space_group_name_H-M   'P 1'
#
loop_
_entity.id
_entity.type
_entity.pdbx_description
1 polymer ?
#
loop_
_entity_poly.entity_id
_entity_poly.type
_entity_poly.pdbx_seq_one_letter_code
_entity_poly.pdbx_strand_id
1 'polypeptide(L)'
;MALCVYLLAAAATPPRNPHPHKGILDKYERRPPSYYGMRVDKGIEARLLDGKAYVSKVDLPNGFRRTIAMKDVDAPPDIVFGQIIDVEGYPKKIDGVIGTRIYRDYRTLSGIRVFCAHYTVRFAAVVAESYVQHEIDPFSRCMTFQLDYSIKSDVADQVGYWYVEPLRNNRARVYYSVMSTVPFWVPKMMHGAVLDLVAKRSTSWVDVESRKEYAAKSSRWTAAFGAKMRKLKSRF
;
A
#
# COMPACT_ATOMS: atom_id res chain seq x y z
N MET A 1 -17.17 -26.87 -36.15
CA MET A 1 -16.23 -25.86 -35.61
C MET A 1 -17.02 -24.86 -34.79
N ALA A 2 -16.87 -24.86 -33.46
CA ALA A 2 -17.56 -23.92 -32.59
C ALA A 2 -16.70 -22.65 -32.44
N LEU A 3 -17.25 -21.50 -32.84
CA LEU A 3 -16.60 -20.20 -32.72
C LEU A 3 -16.74 -19.72 -31.27
N CYS A 4 -15.64 -19.77 -30.51
CA CYS A 4 -15.59 -19.29 -29.14
C CYS A 4 -15.42 -17.76 -29.17
N VAL A 5 -16.50 -17.02 -28.97
CA VAL A 5 -16.46 -15.55 -28.86
C VAL A 5 -15.97 -15.19 -27.46
N TYR A 6 -14.71 -14.79 -27.35
CA TYR A 6 -14.18 -14.16 -26.14
C TYR A 6 -14.80 -12.75 -26.01
N LEU A 7 -15.79 -12.61 -25.13
CA LEU A 7 -16.25 -11.31 -24.65
C LEU A 7 -15.13 -10.68 -23.81
N LEU A 8 -14.29 -9.86 -24.46
CA LEU A 8 -13.45 -8.88 -23.78
C LEU A 8 -14.38 -7.87 -23.11
N ALA A 9 -14.44 -7.90 -21.77
CA ALA A 9 -15.06 -6.83 -21.00
C ALA A 9 -14.28 -5.54 -21.30
N ALA A 10 -14.87 -4.66 -22.13
CA ALA A 10 -14.33 -3.33 -22.37
C ALA A 10 -14.41 -2.55 -21.05
N ALA A 11 -13.27 -2.43 -20.35
CA ALA A 11 -13.15 -1.46 -19.28
C ALA A 11 -13.39 -0.07 -19.89
N ALA A 12 -14.41 0.63 -19.40
CA ALA A 12 -14.67 2.01 -19.81
C ALA A 12 -13.38 2.82 -19.69
N THR A 13 -12.94 3.44 -20.79
CA THR A 13 -11.74 4.28 -20.79
C THR A 13 -12.03 5.50 -19.91
N PRO A 14 -11.25 5.76 -18.85
CA PRO A 14 -11.46 6.94 -18.01
C PRO A 14 -11.42 8.23 -18.86
N PRO A 15 -12.18 9.27 -18.50
CA PRO A 15 -12.13 10.54 -19.20
C PRO A 15 -10.68 11.04 -19.27
N ARG A 16 -10.17 11.24 -20.48
CA ARG A 16 -8.76 11.57 -20.80
C ARG A 16 -8.44 13.05 -20.56
N ASN A 17 -8.84 13.60 -19.43
CA ASN A 17 -8.33 14.90 -19.03
C ASN A 17 -6.98 14.66 -18.35
N PRO A 18 -5.85 15.04 -18.96
CA PRO A 18 -4.56 14.87 -18.32
C PRO A 18 -4.49 15.70 -17.05
N HIS A 19 -3.68 15.24 -16.10
CA HIS A 19 -3.41 16.00 -14.89
C HIS A 19 -2.67 17.32 -15.26
N PRO A 20 -2.97 18.47 -14.60
CA PRO A 20 -2.35 19.76 -14.93
C PRO A 20 -0.81 19.82 -14.93
N HIS A 21 -0.14 18.83 -14.34
CA HIS A 21 1.32 18.70 -14.36
C HIS A 21 1.75 17.23 -14.45
N LYS A 22 3.05 16.99 -14.62
CA LYS A 22 3.65 15.64 -14.76
C LYS A 22 4.48 15.20 -13.53
N GLY A 23 4.30 15.89 -12.42
CA GLY A 23 4.95 15.65 -11.14
C GLY A 23 5.66 16.91 -10.64
N ILE A 24 5.25 17.34 -9.46
CA ILE A 24 5.85 18.42 -8.67
C ILE A 24 6.73 17.80 -7.57
N LEU A 25 6.34 16.63 -7.05
CA LEU A 25 7.03 15.91 -5.99
C LEU A 25 8.10 14.95 -6.55
N ASP A 26 9.23 14.87 -5.87
CA ASP A 26 10.30 13.95 -6.21
C ASP A 26 9.84 12.50 -6.04
N LYS A 27 10.04 11.70 -7.10
CA LYS A 27 9.62 10.31 -7.13
C LYS A 27 10.51 9.45 -6.25
N TYR A 28 9.91 8.45 -5.63
CA TYR A 28 10.67 7.38 -5.00
C TYR A 28 11.22 6.41 -6.05
N GLU A 29 12.49 6.06 -5.88
CA GLU A 29 13.09 4.85 -6.44
C GLU A 29 12.87 3.65 -5.51
N ARG A 30 12.96 2.44 -6.06
CA ARG A 30 12.94 1.19 -5.31
C ARG A 30 14.28 0.95 -4.60
N ARG A 31 14.57 1.76 -3.57
CA ARG A 31 15.79 1.72 -2.75
C ARG A 31 15.46 1.32 -1.31
N PRO A 32 16.42 0.81 -0.53
CA PRO A 32 16.21 0.54 0.89
C PRO A 32 15.78 1.80 1.68
N PRO A 33 15.03 1.65 2.79
CA PRO A 33 14.52 2.80 3.56
C PRO A 33 15.59 3.78 4.03
N SER A 34 16.80 3.30 4.31
CA SER A 34 17.94 4.11 4.76
C SER A 34 18.35 5.19 3.74
N TYR A 35 18.13 4.95 2.44
CA TYR A 35 18.36 5.93 1.37
C TYR A 35 17.47 7.16 1.54
N TYR A 36 16.25 6.98 2.04
CA TYR A 36 15.28 8.04 2.29
C TYR A 36 15.39 8.65 3.70
N GLY A 37 16.43 8.30 4.45
CA GLY A 37 16.61 8.75 5.84
C GLY A 37 15.71 8.03 6.85
N MET A 38 15.02 6.96 6.46
CA MET A 38 14.25 6.11 7.36
C MET A 38 15.19 5.14 8.07
N ARG A 39 15.88 5.63 9.11
CA ARG A 39 16.78 4.85 9.95
C ARG A 39 16.11 4.53 11.28
N VAL A 40 16.37 3.33 11.79
CA VAL A 40 15.86 2.91 13.10
C VAL A 40 16.95 3.13 14.14
N ASP A 41 16.76 4.14 14.99
CA ASP A 41 17.60 4.35 16.18
C ASP A 41 17.04 3.58 17.39
N LYS A 42 17.72 3.68 18.54
CA LYS A 42 17.31 2.99 19.78
C LYS A 42 15.92 3.41 20.27
N GLY A 43 15.53 4.66 20.08
CA GLY A 43 14.23 5.18 20.51
C GLY A 43 13.10 4.67 19.63
N ILE A 44 13.32 4.64 18.31
CA ILE A 44 12.38 4.06 17.35
C ILE A 44 12.26 2.55 17.60
N GLU A 45 13.38 1.85 17.75
CA GLU A 45 13.40 0.41 18.03
C GLU A 45 12.59 0.05 19.28
N ALA A 46 12.77 0.79 20.38
CA ALA A 46 12.02 0.56 21.61
C ALA A 46 10.50 0.70 21.41
N ARG A 47 10.05 1.67 20.60
CA ARG A 47 8.62 1.84 20.28
C ARG A 47 8.09 0.68 19.44
N LEU A 48 8.85 0.25 18.45
CA LEU A 48 8.48 -0.86 17.57
C LEU A 48 8.40 -2.18 18.33
N LEU A 49 9.33 -2.43 19.25
CA LEU A 49 9.33 -3.60 20.15
C LEU A 49 8.13 -3.61 21.11
N ASP A 50 7.68 -2.44 21.58
CA ASP A 50 6.43 -2.26 22.35
C ASP A 50 5.17 -2.37 21.48
N GLY A 51 5.32 -2.77 20.22
CA GLY A 51 4.22 -2.90 19.26
C GLY A 51 3.60 -1.57 18.85
N LYS A 52 4.23 -0.42 19.12
CA LYS A 52 3.74 0.91 18.74
C LYS A 52 4.32 1.31 17.39
N ALA A 53 3.51 1.90 16.53
CA ALA A 53 4.01 2.51 15.30
C ALA A 53 4.86 3.74 15.64
N TYR A 54 5.94 3.94 14.88
CA TYR A 54 6.62 5.22 14.79
C TYR A 54 5.99 6.01 13.64
N VAL A 55 5.65 7.28 13.87
CA VAL A 55 5.14 8.19 12.85
C VAL A 55 5.85 9.52 13.00
N SER A 56 6.35 10.05 11.89
CA SER A 56 7.05 11.33 11.86
C SER A 56 6.67 12.13 10.61
N LYS A 57 6.69 13.45 10.74
CA LYS A 57 6.52 14.39 9.64
C LYS A 57 7.86 15.11 9.46
N VAL A 58 8.40 15.04 8.25
CA VAL A 58 9.69 15.61 7.88
C VAL A 58 9.43 16.74 6.88
N ASP A 59 9.81 17.96 7.25
CA ASP A 59 9.84 19.09 6.33
C ASP A 59 11.04 18.94 5.39
N LEU A 60 10.80 19.13 4.10
CA LEU A 60 11.81 19.00 3.04
C LEU A 60 12.27 20.39 2.58
N PRO A 61 13.51 20.51 2.03
CA PRO A 61 14.04 21.79 1.58
C PRO A 61 13.19 22.50 0.52
N ASN A 62 12.40 21.73 -0.25
CA ASN A 62 11.49 22.24 -1.27
C ASN A 62 10.14 22.75 -0.70
N GLY A 63 10.00 22.83 0.62
CA GLY A 63 8.80 23.32 1.30
C GLY A 63 7.67 22.30 1.42
N PHE A 64 7.84 21.07 0.89
CA PHE A 64 6.88 19.99 1.08
C PHE A 64 7.12 19.25 2.40
N ARG A 65 6.08 18.59 2.89
CA ARG A 65 6.13 17.76 4.09
C ARG A 65 5.90 16.31 3.73
N ARG A 66 6.82 15.46 4.18
CA ARG A 66 6.76 14.00 4.02
C ARG A 66 6.31 13.35 5.32
N THR A 67 5.37 12.43 5.23
CA THR A 67 5.02 11.55 6.36
C THR A 67 5.81 10.26 6.23
N ILE A 68 6.37 9.81 7.35
CA ILE A 68 7.03 8.51 7.49
C ILE A 68 6.31 7.74 8.59
N ALA A 69 6.07 6.46 8.36
CA ALA A 69 5.59 5.55 9.38
C ALA A 69 6.39 4.23 9.34
N MET A 70 6.65 3.68 10.52
CA MET A 70 7.29 2.37 10.70
C MET A 70 6.49 1.54 11.70
N LYS A 71 6.37 0.25 11.45
CA LYS A 71 5.64 -0.68 12.34
C LYS A 71 6.17 -2.10 12.17
N ASP A 72 6.42 -2.76 13.30
CA ASP A 72 6.69 -4.20 13.32
C ASP A 72 5.36 -4.97 13.33
N VAL A 73 5.26 -5.97 12.47
CA VAL A 73 4.07 -6.78 12.25
C VAL A 73 4.40 -8.23 12.55
N ASP A 74 3.54 -8.87 13.33
CA ASP A 74 3.68 -10.27 13.74
C ASP A 74 3.12 -11.22 12.68
N ALA A 75 3.65 -11.09 11.46
CA ALA A 75 3.34 -11.93 10.33
C ALA A 75 4.54 -12.00 9.35
N PRO A 76 4.62 -13.08 8.55
CA PRO A 76 5.63 -13.25 7.51
C PRO A 76 5.69 -12.07 6.54
N PRO A 77 6.88 -11.66 6.06
CA PRO A 77 7.04 -10.56 5.09
C PRO A 77 6.23 -10.70 3.81
N ASP A 78 6.01 -11.92 3.31
CA ASP A 78 5.21 -12.19 2.11
C ASP A 78 3.71 -11.98 2.37
N ILE A 79 3.22 -12.33 3.56
CA ILE A 79 1.83 -12.05 3.95
C ILE A 79 1.63 -10.54 4.10
N VAL A 80 2.56 -9.87 4.79
CA VAL A 80 2.50 -8.42 5.01
C VAL A 80 2.56 -7.66 3.69
N PHE A 81 3.51 -7.99 2.82
CA PHE A 81 3.62 -7.35 1.50
C PHE A 81 2.41 -7.69 0.61
N GLY A 82 1.89 -8.92 0.71
CA GLY A 82 0.65 -9.33 0.05
C GLY A 82 -0.55 -8.45 0.42
N GLN A 83 -0.68 -8.05 1.69
CA GLN A 83 -1.72 -7.12 2.12
C GLN A 83 -1.55 -5.73 1.48
N ILE A 84 -0.31 -5.24 1.39
CA ILE A 84 0.04 -3.93 0.81
C ILE A 84 -0.22 -3.88 -0.70
N ILE A 85 0.00 -4.96 -1.43
CA ILE A 85 -0.19 -4.96 -2.90
C ILE A 85 -1.60 -5.37 -3.33
N ASP A 86 -2.44 -5.85 -2.41
CA ASP A 86 -3.85 -6.16 -2.65
C ASP A 86 -4.72 -4.90 -2.58
N VAL A 87 -4.48 -3.98 -3.52
CA VAL A 87 -5.14 -2.67 -3.57
C VAL A 87 -6.64 -2.77 -3.81
N GLU A 88 -7.12 -3.78 -4.53
CA GLU A 88 -8.57 -4.00 -4.76
C GLU A 88 -9.28 -4.47 -3.48
N GLY A 89 -8.55 -5.07 -2.54
CA GLY A 89 -9.04 -5.40 -1.21
C GLY A 89 -9.15 -4.20 -0.25
N TYR A 90 -8.56 -3.04 -0.58
CA TYR A 90 -8.47 -1.90 0.35
C TYR A 90 -9.81 -1.40 0.91
N PRO A 91 -10.93 -1.35 0.15
CA PRO A 91 -12.20 -0.89 0.70
C PRO A 91 -12.72 -1.70 1.88
N LYS A 92 -12.23 -2.94 2.04
CA LYS A 92 -12.57 -3.82 3.18
C LYS A 92 -11.58 -3.71 4.34
N LYS A 93 -10.41 -3.09 4.12
CA LYS A 93 -9.26 -3.10 5.03
C LYS A 93 -8.96 -1.71 5.61
N ILE A 94 -9.21 -0.66 4.85
CA ILE A 94 -8.77 0.70 5.15
C ILE A 94 -9.99 1.59 5.32
N ASP A 95 -10.21 2.08 6.54
CA ASP A 95 -11.30 3.02 6.81
C ASP A 95 -11.15 4.32 6.00
N GLY A 96 -12.23 4.70 5.31
CA GLY A 96 -12.29 5.83 4.39
C GLY A 96 -12.01 5.47 2.93
N VAL A 97 -11.44 4.30 2.60
CA VAL A 97 -11.37 3.85 1.21
C VAL A 97 -12.71 3.18 0.88
N ILE A 98 -13.46 3.73 -0.07
CA ILE A 98 -14.79 3.20 -0.44
C ILE A 98 -14.79 2.49 -1.79
N GLY A 99 -13.75 2.67 -2.60
CA GLY A 99 -13.59 1.99 -3.87
C GLY A 99 -12.15 1.96 -4.32
N THR A 100 -11.74 0.83 -4.90
CA THR A 100 -10.48 0.69 -5.63
C THR A 100 -10.69 -0.23 -6.84
N ARG A 101 -10.05 0.09 -7.95
CA ARG A 101 -10.11 -0.73 -9.16
C ARG A 101 -8.83 -0.61 -9.98
N ILE A 102 -8.21 -1.73 -10.32
CA ILE A 102 -7.09 -1.75 -11.26
C ILE A 102 -7.64 -1.61 -12.68
N TYR A 103 -7.12 -0.65 -13.45
CA TYR A 103 -7.51 -0.41 -14.84
C TYR A 103 -6.38 -0.62 -15.86
N ARG A 104 -5.14 -0.80 -15.38
CA ARG A 104 -3.97 -1.17 -16.19
C ARG A 104 -3.05 -2.03 -15.33
N ASP A 105 -2.54 -3.13 -15.86
CA ASP A 105 -1.61 -4.02 -15.17
C ASP A 105 -0.71 -4.72 -16.18
N TYR A 106 0.59 -4.63 -16.01
CA TYR A 106 1.57 -5.28 -16.86
C TYR A 106 2.86 -5.56 -16.09
N ARG A 107 3.76 -6.33 -16.71
CA ARG A 107 5.10 -6.57 -16.19
C ARG A 107 6.15 -6.04 -17.16
N THR A 108 7.19 -5.44 -16.63
CA THR A 108 8.39 -5.08 -17.40
C THR A 108 9.23 -6.33 -17.68
N LEU A 109 10.17 -6.22 -18.62
CA LEU A 109 11.16 -7.28 -18.88
C LEU A 109 12.03 -7.58 -17.65
N SER A 110 12.23 -6.61 -16.77
CA SER A 110 12.95 -6.77 -15.49
C SER A 110 12.12 -7.43 -14.39
N GLY A 111 10.89 -7.86 -14.67
CA GLY A 111 10.02 -8.55 -13.71
C GLY A 111 9.26 -7.63 -12.75
N ILE A 112 9.40 -6.32 -12.89
CA ILE A 112 8.64 -5.32 -12.13
C ILE A 112 7.19 -5.36 -12.58
N ARG A 113 6.26 -5.49 -11.63
CA ARG A 113 4.84 -5.32 -11.93
C ARG A 113 4.49 -3.84 -11.87
N VAL A 114 3.89 -3.32 -12.92
CA VAL A 114 3.38 -1.96 -12.98
C VAL A 114 1.88 -2.03 -13.16
N PHE A 115 1.13 -1.41 -12.26
CA PHE A 115 -0.31 -1.32 -12.38
C PHE A 115 -0.81 0.08 -12.04
N CYS A 116 -1.99 0.42 -12.55
CA CYS A 116 -2.64 1.68 -12.26
C CYS A 116 -4.03 1.41 -11.72
N ALA A 117 -4.34 2.09 -10.63
CA ALA A 117 -5.57 1.90 -9.89
C ALA A 117 -6.28 3.23 -9.67
N HIS A 118 -7.59 3.19 -9.79
CA HIS A 118 -8.49 4.26 -9.39
C HIS A 118 -8.84 4.06 -7.91
N TYR A 119 -8.73 5.11 -7.11
CA TYR A 119 -9.08 5.16 -5.69
C TYR A 119 -10.21 6.15 -5.50
N THR A 120 -11.22 5.72 -4.75
CA THR A 120 -12.28 6.59 -4.24
C THR A 120 -12.18 6.60 -2.72
N VAL A 121 -11.82 7.76 -2.16
CA VAL A 121 -11.61 7.94 -0.73
C VAL A 121 -12.66 8.92 -0.19
N ARG A 122 -13.34 8.52 0.89
CA ARG A 122 -14.26 9.35 1.65
C ARG A 122 -13.60 9.82 2.93
N PHE A 123 -13.62 11.12 3.16
CA PHE A 123 -13.25 11.75 4.42
C PHE A 123 -14.35 12.72 4.85
N ALA A 124 -14.98 12.47 6.00
CA ALA A 124 -16.14 13.23 6.45
C ALA A 124 -17.23 13.30 5.34
N ALA A 125 -17.68 14.51 4.98
CA ALA A 125 -18.72 14.75 3.96
C ALA A 125 -18.18 14.77 2.51
N VAL A 126 -16.92 14.44 2.31
CA VAL A 126 -16.19 14.70 1.08
C VAL A 126 -15.70 13.38 0.47
N VAL A 127 -15.80 13.29 -0.86
CA VAL A 127 -15.25 12.20 -1.67
C VAL A 127 -14.18 12.76 -2.59
N ALA A 128 -13.03 12.10 -2.62
CA ALA A 128 -11.92 12.42 -3.50
C ALA A 128 -11.56 11.20 -4.35
N GLU A 129 -11.27 11.45 -5.62
CA GLU A 129 -10.83 10.45 -6.58
C GLU A 129 -9.37 10.67 -6.98
N SER A 130 -8.61 9.58 -7.06
CA SER A 130 -7.24 9.62 -7.56
C SER A 130 -6.91 8.42 -8.43
N TYR A 131 -6.06 8.66 -9.41
CA TYR A 131 -5.55 7.66 -10.35
C TYR A 131 -4.06 7.52 -10.09
N VAL A 132 -3.63 6.33 -9.66
CA VAL A 132 -2.28 6.13 -9.12
C VAL A 132 -1.60 4.98 -9.85
N GLN A 133 -0.42 5.24 -10.39
CA GLN A 133 0.50 4.24 -10.91
C GLN A 133 1.36 3.69 -9.78
N HIS A 134 1.51 2.37 -9.74
CA HIS A 134 2.31 1.63 -8.79
C HIS A 134 3.37 0.84 -9.52
N GLU A 135 4.55 0.75 -8.94
CA GLU A 135 5.61 -0.13 -9.41
C GLU A 135 6.06 -1.03 -8.26
N ILE A 136 5.90 -2.34 -8.43
CA ILE A 136 6.22 -3.36 -7.44
C ILE A 136 7.47 -4.10 -7.88
N ASP A 137 8.47 -4.11 -7.02
CA ASP A 137 9.54 -5.10 -7.03
C ASP A 137 9.24 -6.18 -5.98
N PRO A 138 8.84 -7.39 -6.42
CA PRO A 138 8.51 -8.48 -5.50
C PRO A 138 9.74 -9.02 -4.77
N PHE A 139 10.95 -8.90 -5.34
CA PHE A 139 12.17 -9.44 -4.72
C PHE A 139 12.60 -8.57 -3.53
N SER A 140 12.62 -7.25 -3.71
CA SER A 140 12.92 -6.31 -2.62
C SER A 140 11.73 -6.03 -1.69
N ARG A 141 10.52 -6.52 -2.01
CA ARG A 141 9.26 -6.20 -1.33
C ARG A 141 9.08 -4.68 -1.19
N CYS A 142 9.34 -3.99 -2.29
CA CYS A 142 9.22 -2.55 -2.39
C CYS A 142 8.11 -2.21 -3.38
N MET A 143 7.26 -1.27 -3.00
CA MET A 143 6.28 -0.66 -3.89
C MET A 143 6.46 0.85 -3.85
N THR A 144 6.70 1.45 -5.01
CA THR A 144 6.60 2.91 -5.17
C THR A 144 5.31 3.23 -5.87
N PHE A 145 4.75 4.40 -5.59
CA PHE A 145 3.54 4.85 -6.25
C PHE A 145 3.56 6.36 -6.47
N GLN A 146 2.88 6.79 -7.53
CA GLN A 146 2.73 8.19 -7.93
C GLN A 146 1.40 8.35 -8.68
N LEU A 147 0.95 9.58 -8.91
CA LEU A 147 -0.20 9.78 -9.79
C LEU A 147 0.04 9.24 -11.21
N ASP A 148 -1.00 8.67 -11.81
CA ASP A 148 -1.08 8.52 -13.26
C ASP A 148 -1.46 9.87 -13.86
N TYR A 149 -0.47 10.64 -14.28
CA TYR A 149 -0.68 11.97 -14.85
C TYR A 149 -1.43 11.98 -16.19
N SER A 150 -1.71 10.82 -16.80
CA SER A 150 -2.58 10.75 -17.98
C SER A 150 -4.06 10.96 -17.64
N ILE A 151 -4.44 10.88 -16.36
CA ILE A 151 -5.80 11.08 -15.87
C ILE A 151 -5.79 12.05 -14.69
N LYS A 152 -6.66 13.06 -14.74
CA LYS A 152 -6.82 14.06 -13.69
C LYS A 152 -7.29 13.40 -12.39
N SER A 153 -6.61 13.71 -11.30
CA SER A 153 -6.96 13.34 -9.93
C SER A 153 -7.37 14.59 -9.14
N ASP A 154 -8.11 14.42 -8.04
CA ASP A 154 -8.50 15.53 -7.16
C ASP A 154 -7.34 16.06 -6.33
N VAL A 155 -6.42 15.18 -5.95
CA VAL A 155 -5.15 15.56 -5.33
C VAL A 155 -4.26 16.23 -6.37
N ALA A 156 -3.59 17.32 -5.97
CA ALA A 156 -2.68 17.99 -6.88
C ALA A 156 -1.47 17.08 -7.16
N ASP A 157 -0.80 16.54 -6.17
CA ASP A 157 0.27 15.59 -6.40
C ASP A 157 0.39 14.58 -5.25
N GLN A 158 0.85 13.38 -5.58
CA GLN A 158 1.08 12.30 -4.64
C GLN A 158 2.22 11.41 -5.13
N VAL A 159 3.16 11.14 -4.22
CA VAL A 159 4.19 10.12 -4.37
C VAL A 159 4.33 9.36 -3.05
N GLY A 160 4.63 8.07 -3.11
CA GLY A 160 4.85 7.29 -1.90
C GLY A 160 5.58 5.98 -2.13
N TYR A 161 5.79 5.32 -1.00
CA TYR A 161 6.77 4.26 -0.84
C TYR A 161 6.31 3.31 0.25
N TRP A 162 6.39 2.02 -0.07
CA TRP A 162 6.29 0.92 0.86
C TRP A 162 7.52 0.03 0.75
N TYR A 163 7.99 -0.47 1.88
CA TYR A 163 9.04 -1.48 1.94
C TYR A 163 8.81 -2.42 3.12
N VAL A 164 9.01 -3.71 2.89
CA VAL A 164 8.85 -4.74 3.91
C VAL A 164 10.18 -5.47 4.14
N GLU A 165 10.76 -5.21 5.30
CA GLU A 165 11.99 -5.81 5.76
C GLU A 165 11.70 -7.07 6.59
N PRO A 166 12.35 -8.21 6.30
CA PRO A 166 12.24 -9.40 7.13
C PRO A 166 12.92 -9.18 8.49
N LEU A 167 12.22 -9.54 9.57
CA LEU A 167 12.78 -9.63 10.91
C LEU A 167 12.91 -11.09 11.35
N ARG A 168 13.55 -11.31 12.51
CA ARG A 168 13.58 -12.64 13.15
C ARG A 168 12.18 -13.11 13.53
N ASN A 169 12.03 -14.42 13.75
CA ASN A 169 10.79 -15.07 14.21
C ASN A 169 9.58 -14.87 13.29
N ASN A 170 9.83 -14.84 11.96
CA ASN A 170 8.78 -14.73 10.95
C ASN A 170 7.92 -13.46 11.09
N ARG A 171 8.56 -12.38 11.54
CA ARG A 171 7.98 -11.04 11.66
C ARG A 171 8.49 -10.17 10.53
N ALA A 172 7.84 -9.04 10.32
CA ALA A 172 8.28 -8.07 9.32
C ALA A 172 8.24 -6.64 9.87
N ARG A 173 9.16 -5.80 9.40
CA ARG A 173 9.12 -4.36 9.62
C ARG A 173 8.61 -3.69 8.36
N VAL A 174 7.55 -2.91 8.52
CA VAL A 174 6.93 -2.15 7.44
C VAL A 174 7.40 -0.73 7.52
N TYR A 175 7.89 -0.21 6.39
CA TYR A 175 8.22 1.19 6.19
C TYR A 175 7.22 1.78 5.20
N TYR A 176 6.64 2.91 5.56
CA TYR A 176 5.77 3.70 4.72
C TYR A 176 6.28 5.12 4.65
N SER A 177 6.29 5.68 3.45
CA SER A 177 6.45 7.12 3.29
C SER A 177 5.55 7.67 2.20
N VAL A 178 5.00 8.85 2.44
CA VAL A 178 4.13 9.52 1.48
C VAL A 178 4.34 11.02 1.54
N MET A 179 4.32 11.62 0.36
CA MET A 179 4.16 13.05 0.16
C MET A 179 2.90 13.23 -0.67
N SER A 180 1.98 14.04 -0.17
CA SER A 180 0.76 14.37 -0.88
C SER A 180 0.48 15.83 -0.65
N THR A 181 0.04 16.52 -1.70
CA THR A 181 -0.56 17.83 -1.56
C THR A 181 -2.06 17.65 -1.33
N VAL A 182 -2.60 18.42 -0.38
CA VAL A 182 -4.03 18.40 -0.10
C VAL A 182 -4.76 18.97 -1.33
N PRO A 183 -5.91 18.38 -1.74
CA PRO A 183 -6.70 18.93 -2.84
C PRO A 183 -7.00 20.42 -2.64
N PHE A 184 -6.95 21.20 -3.72
CA PHE A 184 -7.12 22.67 -3.67
C PHE A 184 -8.48 23.11 -3.10
N TRP A 185 -9.51 22.27 -3.24
CA TRP A 185 -10.85 22.55 -2.76
C TRP A 185 -11.05 22.26 -1.26
N VAL A 186 -10.09 21.59 -0.59
CA VAL A 186 -10.15 21.41 0.86
C VAL A 186 -9.82 22.73 1.56
N PRO A 187 -10.69 23.25 2.45
CA PRO A 187 -10.40 24.45 3.23
C PRO A 187 -9.10 24.32 4.02
N LYS A 188 -8.24 25.35 3.99
CA LYS A 188 -6.91 25.33 4.65
C LYS A 188 -6.95 24.91 6.12
N MET A 189 -7.99 25.31 6.86
CA MET A 189 -8.20 24.93 8.26
C MET A 189 -8.32 23.42 8.49
N MET A 190 -8.71 22.64 7.47
CA MET A 190 -8.87 21.18 7.55
C MET A 190 -7.61 20.41 7.11
N HIS A 191 -6.60 21.08 6.53
CA HIS A 191 -5.42 20.41 5.98
C HIS A 191 -4.67 19.59 7.03
N GLY A 192 -4.50 20.13 8.25
CA GLY A 192 -3.84 19.42 9.35
C GLY A 192 -4.55 18.13 9.75
N ALA A 193 -5.88 18.20 9.92
CA ALA A 193 -6.70 17.06 10.32
C ALA A 193 -6.71 15.94 9.26
N VAL A 194 -6.77 16.30 7.97
CA VAL A 194 -6.68 15.34 6.86
C VAL A 194 -5.32 14.64 6.87
N LEU A 195 -4.23 15.40 6.98
CA LEU A 195 -2.87 14.85 7.01
C LEU A 195 -2.63 13.96 8.25
N ASP A 196 -3.14 14.34 9.42
CA ASP A 196 -3.04 13.53 10.64
C ASP A 196 -3.82 12.23 10.54
N LEU A 197 -5.00 12.26 9.92
CA LEU A 197 -5.79 11.05 9.72
C LEU A 197 -5.08 10.08 8.79
N VAL A 198 -4.58 10.57 7.65
CA VAL A 198 -3.81 9.77 6.69
C VAL A 198 -2.56 9.19 7.35
N ALA A 199 -1.84 10.01 8.13
CA ALA A 199 -0.64 9.58 8.84
C ALA A 199 -0.92 8.47 9.85
N LYS A 200 -1.93 8.65 10.72
CA LYS A 200 -2.31 7.66 11.75
C LYS A 200 -2.81 6.34 11.17
N ARG A 201 -3.53 6.39 10.05
CA ARG A 201 -4.14 5.20 9.44
C ARG A 201 -3.23 4.47 8.48
N SER A 202 -2.12 5.07 8.06
CA SER A 202 -1.30 4.55 6.98
C SER A 202 -0.84 3.10 7.19
N THR A 203 -0.32 2.76 8.37
CA THR A 203 0.24 1.43 8.67
C THR A 203 -0.60 0.58 9.64
N SER A 204 -1.61 1.14 10.30
CA SER A 204 -2.36 0.45 11.36
C SER A 204 -3.17 -0.74 10.84
N TRP A 205 -3.77 -0.62 9.65
CA TRP A 205 -4.55 -1.70 9.04
C TRP A 205 -3.66 -2.87 8.60
N VAL A 206 -2.40 -2.59 8.21
CA VAL A 206 -1.47 -3.62 7.72
C VAL A 206 -1.22 -4.67 8.79
N ASP A 207 -0.99 -4.23 10.04
CA ASP A 207 -0.79 -5.14 11.17
C ASP A 207 -2.02 -6.03 11.42
N VAL A 208 -3.20 -5.41 11.48
CA VAL A 208 -4.48 -6.10 11.74
C VAL A 208 -4.77 -7.15 10.66
N GLU A 209 -4.73 -6.75 9.38
CA GLU A 209 -5.10 -7.64 8.28
C GLU A 209 -4.04 -8.72 8.03
N SER A 210 -2.76 -8.42 8.24
CA SER A 210 -1.69 -9.41 8.12
C SER A 210 -1.77 -10.48 9.20
N ARG A 211 -2.07 -10.10 10.45
CA ARG A 211 -2.27 -11.06 11.56
C ARG A 211 -3.49 -11.95 11.31
N LYS A 212 -4.60 -11.38 10.83
CA LYS A 212 -5.80 -12.16 10.45
C LYS A 212 -5.48 -13.20 9.38
N GLU A 213 -4.82 -12.79 8.30
CA GLU A 213 -4.43 -13.68 7.20
C GLU A 213 -3.44 -14.76 7.67
N TYR A 214 -2.46 -14.39 8.50
CA TYR A 214 -1.47 -15.33 9.01
C TYR A 214 -2.10 -16.38 9.93
N ALA A 215 -3.01 -15.97 10.81
CA ALA A 215 -3.78 -16.89 11.65
C ALA A 215 -4.61 -17.85 10.79
N ALA A 216 -5.34 -17.33 9.79
CA ALA A 216 -6.17 -18.14 8.90
C ALA A 216 -5.34 -19.18 8.11
N LYS A 217 -4.19 -18.79 7.54
CA LYS A 217 -3.28 -19.70 6.84
C LYS A 217 -2.70 -20.77 7.76
N SER A 218 -2.29 -20.38 8.97
CA SER A 218 -1.77 -21.32 9.97
C SER A 218 -2.80 -22.38 10.35
N SER A 219 -4.05 -21.96 10.63
CA SER A 219 -5.14 -22.90 10.95
C SER A 219 -5.46 -23.85 9.80
N ARG A 220 -5.48 -23.36 8.55
CA ARG A 220 -5.69 -24.21 7.36
C ARG A 220 -4.59 -25.26 7.20
N TRP A 221 -3.34 -24.88 7.45
CA TRP A 221 -2.21 -25.81 7.37
C TRP A 221 -2.28 -26.88 8.46
N THR A 222 -2.56 -26.50 9.71
CA THR A 222 -2.74 -27.45 10.83
C THR A 222 -3.88 -28.44 10.54
N ALA A 223 -5.02 -27.96 10.03
CA ALA A 223 -6.15 -28.81 9.67
C ALA A 223 -5.81 -29.80 8.53
N ALA A 224 -5.14 -29.32 7.48
CA ALA A 224 -4.72 -30.15 6.35
C ALA A 224 -3.70 -31.22 6.78
N PHE A 225 -2.72 -30.85 7.60
CA PHE A 225 -1.73 -31.79 8.13
C PHE A 225 -2.38 -32.84 9.05
N GLY A 226 -3.28 -32.43 9.94
CA GLY A 226 -4.03 -33.34 10.80
C GLY A 226 -4.92 -34.32 10.02
N ALA A 227 -5.55 -33.87 8.94
CA ALA A 227 -6.30 -34.74 8.03
C ALA A 227 -5.40 -35.76 7.32
N LYS A 228 -4.22 -35.32 6.82
CA LYS A 228 -3.23 -36.21 6.19
C LYS A 228 -2.71 -37.28 7.16
N MET A 229 -2.40 -36.90 8.40
CA MET A 229 -1.92 -37.83 9.43
C MET A 229 -2.98 -38.85 9.84
N ARG A 230 -4.26 -38.45 9.97
CA ARG A 230 -5.36 -39.39 10.23
C ARG A 230 -5.53 -40.41 9.11
N LYS A 231 -5.46 -39.97 7.85
CA LYS A 231 -5.53 -40.85 6.67
C LYS A 231 -4.35 -41.80 6.55
N LEU A 232 -3.17 -41.41 7.05
CA LEU A 232 -1.99 -42.27 7.10
C LEU A 232 -2.13 -43.35 8.18
N LYS A 233 -2.64 -42.98 9.36
CA LYS A 233 -2.89 -43.92 10.47
C LYS A 233 -3.99 -44.94 10.17
N SER A 234 -4.98 -44.61 9.34
CA SER A 234 -6.05 -45.55 8.97
C SER A 234 -5.66 -46.54 7.87
N ARG A 235 -4.40 -46.53 7.42
CA ARG A 235 -3.85 -47.42 6.38
C ARG A 235 -2.88 -48.46 6.94
N PHE A 236 -2.63 -48.42 8.25
CA PHE A 236 -1.88 -49.39 9.03
C PHE A 236 -2.79 -49.90 10.15
#